data_AF-A0A455W3G0-F1
#
_entry.id   AF-A0A455W3G0-F1
#
_cell.length_a   1.000
_cell.length_b   1.000
_cell.length_c   1.000
_cell.angle_alpha   90.00
_cell.angle_beta   90.00
_cell.angle_gamma   90.00
#
_symmetry.space_group_name_H-M   'P 1'
#
loop_
_entity.id
_entity.type
_entity.pdbx_description
1 polymer ?
#
loop_
_entity_poly.entity_id
_entity_poly.type
_entity_poly.pdbx_seq_one_letter_code
_entity_poly.pdbx_strand_id
1 'polypeptide(L)'
;MHAETTPTSKQLLASWARIWQQKLNGKPADIKDAIGSHVKLFPKGNHSEVEARTKRTIAAHSGDPKTIRPLLNRAQATLRNL
;
A
#
# COMPACT_ATOMS: atom_id res chain seq x y z
N MET A 1 4.25 -7.65 27.27
CA MET A 1 3.09 -7.38 26.39
C MET A 1 3.63 -6.82 25.09
N HIS A 2 3.69 -7.62 24.03
CA HIS A 2 4.13 -7.13 22.72
C HIS A 2 3.04 -6.20 22.19
N ALA A 3 3.29 -4.90 22.18
CA ALA A 3 2.44 -3.94 21.49
C ALA A 3 2.61 -4.22 19.99
N GLU A 4 1.83 -5.18 19.49
CA GLU A 4 1.64 -5.42 18.07
C GLU A 4 1.09 -4.12 17.46
N THR A 5 2.01 -3.30 16.97
CA THR A 5 1.77 -1.88 16.78
C THR A 5 0.91 -1.70 15.54
N THR A 6 -0.36 -1.35 15.72
CA THR A 6 -1.21 -0.92 14.61
C THR A 6 -0.50 0.22 13.88
N PRO A 7 -0.31 0.12 12.55
CA PRO A 7 0.42 1.14 11.83
C PRO A 7 -0.32 2.47 11.87
N THR A 8 0.46 3.55 12.03
CA THR A 8 -0.11 4.90 12.03
C THR A 8 -0.72 5.23 10.66
N SER A 9 -1.69 6.15 10.64
CA SER A 9 -2.30 6.62 9.39
C SER A 9 -1.27 7.14 8.39
N LYS A 10 -0.19 7.77 8.87
CA LYS A 10 0.92 8.25 8.03
C LYS A 10 1.70 7.08 7.40
N GLN A 11 2.03 6.05 8.18
CA GLN A 11 2.72 4.86 7.65
C GLN A 11 1.86 4.08 6.65
N LEU A 12 0.57 3.92 6.95
CA LEU A 12 -0.40 3.29 6.04
C LEU A 12 -0.48 4.05 4.72
N LEU A 13 -0.64 5.37 4.78
CA LEU A 13 -0.77 6.22 3.60
C LEU A 13 0.51 6.22 2.75
N ALA A 14 1.69 6.30 3.38
CA ALA A 14 2.98 6.22 2.70
C ALA A 14 3.18 4.87 2.00
N SER A 15 2.82 3.78 2.67
CA SER A 15 2.93 2.43 2.11
C SER A 15 1.99 2.22 0.91
N TRP A 16 0.74 2.68 1.00
CA TRP A 16 -0.20 2.67 -0.12
C TRP A 16 0.26 3.54 -1.29
N ALA A 17 0.80 4.74 -1.03
CA ALA A 17 1.37 5.58 -2.08
C ALA A 17 2.50 4.86 -2.84
N ARG A 18 3.40 4.16 -2.13
CA ARG A 18 4.46 3.36 -2.76
C ARG A 18 3.89 2.23 -3.61
N ILE A 19 2.89 1.49 -3.12
CA ILE A 19 2.22 0.44 -3.90
C ILE A 19 1.63 1.01 -5.20
N TRP A 20 0.90 2.11 -5.12
CA TRP A 20 0.28 2.75 -6.28
C TRP A 20 1.30 3.27 -7.28
N GLN A 21 2.40 3.86 -6.80
CA GLN A 21 3.51 4.28 -7.65
C GLN A 21 4.13 3.09 -8.40
N GLN A 22 4.41 1.98 -7.71
CA GLN A 22 4.97 0.79 -8.38
C GLN A 22 3.98 0.15 -9.35
N LYS A 23 2.68 0.22 -9.04
CA LYS A 23 1.63 -0.24 -9.95
C LYS A 23 1.59 0.58 -11.24
N LEU A 24 1.72 1.90 -11.15
CA LEU A 24 1.81 2.79 -12.32
C LEU A 24 3.10 2.59 -13.12
N ASN A 25 4.21 2.28 -12.44
CA ASN A 25 5.48 1.98 -13.09
C ASN A 25 5.48 0.65 -13.87
N GLY A 26 4.49 -0.23 -13.62
CA GLY A 26 4.30 -1.46 -14.39
C GLY A 26 5.29 -2.58 -14.07
N LYS A 27 6.11 -2.46 -13.02
CA LYS A 27 7.10 -3.48 -12.66
C LYS A 27 6.57 -4.44 -11.60
N PRO A 28 6.26 -5.71 -11.95
CA PRO A 28 5.62 -6.64 -11.03
C PRO A 28 6.49 -7.01 -9.82
N ALA A 29 7.82 -7.03 -9.98
CA ALA A 29 8.75 -7.30 -8.89
C ALA A 29 8.71 -6.20 -7.81
N ASP A 30 8.70 -4.93 -8.24
CA ASP A 30 8.62 -3.78 -7.33
C ASP A 30 7.26 -3.69 -6.60
N ILE A 31 6.17 -4.10 -7.26
CA ILE A 31 4.86 -4.18 -6.62
C ILE A 31 4.89 -5.24 -5.50
N LYS A 32 5.48 -6.41 -5.76
CA LYS A 32 5.60 -7.47 -4.74
C LYS A 32 6.43 -7.02 -3.53
N ASP A 33 7.53 -6.31 -3.75
CA ASP A 33 8.33 -5.69 -2.68
C ASP A 33 7.52 -4.67 -1.87
N ALA A 34 6.77 -3.79 -2.56
CA ALA A 34 5.94 -2.78 -1.92
C ALA A 34 4.82 -3.39 -1.07
N ILE A 35 4.18 -4.46 -1.57
CA ILE A 35 3.18 -5.23 -0.81
C ILE A 35 3.83 -5.89 0.40
N GLY A 36 5.00 -6.53 0.24
CA GLY A 36 5.72 -7.14 1.35
C GLY A 36 6.08 -6.13 2.44
N SER A 37 6.49 -4.92 2.05
CA SER A 37 6.75 -3.81 2.97
C SER A 37 5.47 -3.32 3.66
N HIS A 38 4.33 -3.30 2.97
CA HIS A 38 3.03 -2.96 3.55
C HIS A 38 2.58 -3.98 4.60
N VAL A 39 2.71 -5.27 4.29
CA VAL A 39 2.32 -6.37 5.18
C VAL A 39 3.11 -6.35 6.48
N LYS A 40 4.41 -6.03 6.41
CA LYS A 40 5.30 -5.91 7.58
C LYS A 40 4.87 -4.81 8.57
N LEU A 41 4.01 -3.88 8.17
CA LEU A 41 3.45 -2.87 9.06
C LEU A 41 2.41 -3.44 10.03
N PHE A 42 1.92 -4.65 9.78
CA PHE A 42 0.89 -5.29 10.58
C PHE A 42 1.47 -6.41 11.45
N PRO A 43 0.78 -6.83 12.52
CA PRO A 43 1.14 -8.02 13.29
C PRO A 43 1.25 -9.27 12.41
N LYS A 44 2.17 -10.16 12.78
CA LYS A 44 2.45 -11.41 12.03
C LYS A 44 1.20 -12.26 11.84
N GLY A 45 0.31 -12.29 12.83
CA GLY A 45 -0.97 -13.01 12.75
C GLY A 45 -1.88 -12.55 11.60
N ASN A 46 -1.72 -11.29 11.15
CA ASN A 46 -2.56 -10.70 10.11
C ASN A 46 -1.85 -10.63 8.74
N HIS A 47 -0.61 -11.10 8.62
CA HIS A 47 0.18 -10.91 7.40
C HIS A 47 -0.48 -11.50 6.16
N SER A 48 -0.98 -12.73 6.25
CA SER A 48 -1.65 -13.42 5.16
C SER A 48 -2.93 -12.71 4.72
N GLU A 49 -3.73 -12.22 5.67
CA GLU A 49 -4.97 -11.51 5.37
C GLU A 49 -4.71 -10.15 4.73
N VAL A 50 -3.77 -9.39 5.29
CA VAL A 50 -3.35 -8.08 4.75
C VAL A 50 -2.81 -8.26 3.34
N GLU A 51 -1.94 -9.24 3.11
CA GLU A 51 -1.38 -9.50 1.79
C GLU A 51 -2.49 -9.82 0.76
N ALA A 52 -3.41 -10.72 1.12
CA ALA A 52 -4.53 -11.10 0.27
C ALA A 52 -5.44 -9.90 -0.04
N ARG A 53 -5.75 -9.10 0.98
CA ARG A 53 -6.59 -7.89 0.84
C ARG A 53 -5.91 -6.85 -0.05
N THR A 54 -4.63 -6.57 0.17
CA THR A 54 -3.85 -5.63 -0.64
C THR A 54 -3.79 -6.07 -2.10
N LYS A 55 -3.53 -7.36 -2.37
CA LYS A 55 -3.55 -7.92 -3.74
C LYS A 55 -4.92 -7.75 -4.41
N ARG A 56 -6.03 -8.02 -3.69
CA ARG A 56 -7.40 -7.82 -4.20
C ARG A 56 -7.68 -6.35 -4.52
N THR A 57 -7.31 -5.43 -3.64
CA THR A 57 -7.48 -3.99 -3.87
C THR A 57 -6.71 -3.54 -5.11
N ILE A 58 -5.43 -3.94 -5.24
CA ILE A 58 -4.64 -3.59 -6.43
C ILE A 58 -5.27 -4.17 -7.69
N ALA A 59 -5.75 -5.42 -7.65
CA ALA A 59 -6.43 -6.07 -8.77
C ALA A 59 -7.69 -5.31 -9.19
N ALA A 60 -8.52 -4.87 -8.24
CA ALA A 60 -9.71 -4.06 -8.51
C ALA A 60 -9.41 -2.73 -9.22
N HIS A 61 -8.26 -2.13 -8.95
CA HIS A 61 -7.80 -0.90 -9.60
C HIS A 61 -6.89 -1.15 -10.83
N SER A 62 -6.57 -2.40 -11.16
CA SER A 62 -5.62 -2.73 -12.24
C SER A 62 -6.14 -2.42 -13.64
N GLY A 63 -7.46 -2.31 -13.82
CA GLY A 63 -8.08 -2.05 -15.11
C GLY A 63 -7.98 -0.61 -15.61
N ASP A 64 -7.70 0.36 -14.73
CA ASP A 64 -7.65 1.77 -15.12
C ASP A 64 -6.56 2.57 -14.39
N PRO A 65 -5.42 2.86 -15.05
CA PRO A 65 -4.34 3.67 -14.46
C PRO A 65 -4.75 5.13 -14.22
N LYS A 66 -5.82 5.62 -14.86
CA LYS A 66 -6.35 6.97 -14.64
C LYS A 66 -7.07 7.08 -13.28
N THR A 67 -7.48 5.96 -12.67
CA THR A 67 -7.99 5.92 -11.29
C THR A 67 -6.88 5.86 -10.24
N ILE A 68 -5.74 5.22 -10.54
CA ILE A 68 -4.63 5.10 -9.59
C ILE A 68 -3.88 6.43 -9.41
N ARG A 69 -3.68 7.18 -10.49
CA ARG A 69 -2.94 8.45 -10.47
C ARG A 69 -3.53 9.52 -9.52
N PRO A 70 -4.85 9.78 -9.49
CA PRO A 70 -5.44 10.72 -8.53
C PRO A 70 -5.34 10.22 -7.08
N LEU A 71 -5.44 8.89 -6.85
CA LEU A 71 -5.25 8.31 -5.51
C LEU A 71 -3.82 8.53 -5.02
N LEU A 72 -2.83 8.30 -5.88
CA LEU A 72 -1.42 8.55 -5.58
C LEU A 72 -1.17 10.04 -5.28
N ASN A 73 -1.66 10.94 -6.14
CA ASN A 73 -1.47 12.38 -5.97
C ASN A 73 -2.09 12.88 -4.65
N ARG A 74 -3.29 12.41 -4.31
CA ARG A 74 -3.95 12.76 -3.03
C ARG A 74 -3.15 12.22 -1.85
N ALA A 75 -2.73 10.96 -1.89
CA ALA A 75 -1.92 10.36 -0.84
C ALA A 75 -0.60 11.14 -0.62
N GLN A 76 0.09 11.51 -1.69
CA GLN A 76 1.32 12.31 -1.61
C GLN A 76 1.06 13.72 -1.09
N ALA A 77 -0.02 14.39 -1.51
CA ALA A 77 -0.37 15.71 -1.02
C ALA A 77 -0.66 15.70 0.48
N THR A 78 -1.43 14.72 0.95
CA THR A 78 -1.71 14.54 2.38
C THR A 78 -0.44 14.23 3.17
N LEU A 79 0.47 13.39 2.65
CA LEU A 79 1.74 13.09 3.32
C LEU A 79 2.68 14.30 3.43
N ARG A 80 2.63 15.24 2.48
CA ARG A 80 3.42 16.48 2.53
C ARG A 80 2.90 17.47 3.58
N ASN A 81 1.62 17.36 3.92
CA ASN A 81 0.93 18.25 4.86
C ASN A 81 0.76 17.65 6.28
N LEU A 82 1.30 16.45 6.52
CA LEU A 82 1.27 15.70 7.80
C LEU A 82 2.64 15.69 8.47
#